data_AF-A0A0F9S3Q5-F1
#
_entry.id   AF-A0A0F9S3Q5-F1
#
_cell.length_a   1.000
_cell.length_b   1.000
_cell.length_c   1.000
_cell.angle_alpha   90.00
_cell.angle_beta   90.00
_cell.angle_gamma   90.00
#
_symmetry.space_group_name_H-M   'P 1'
#
loop_
_entity.id
_entity.type
_entity.pdbx_description
1 polymer ?
#
loop_
_entity_poly.entity_id
_entity_poly.type
_entity_poly.pdbx_seq_one_letter_code
_entity_poly.pdbx_strand_id
1 'polypeptide(L)' 'MSDEEIDRAAELVELLKQRHLGFGTVLICLSGRRFVCSFKDLQKAVREIREDSATAWL' A
#
# COMPACT_ATOMS: atom_id res chain seq x y z
N MET A 1 -3.74 10.46 8.86
CA MET A 1 -3.04 9.17 9.03
C MET A 1 -1.79 9.44 9.83
N SER A 2 -1.49 8.60 10.82
CA SER A 2 -0.21 8.68 11.52
C SER A 2 0.87 7.96 10.71
N ASP A 3 2.14 8.35 10.87
CA ASP A 3 3.27 7.74 10.18
C ASP A 3 3.35 6.21 10.41
N GLU A 4 2.91 5.75 11.58
CA GLU A 4 2.79 4.31 11.91
C GLU A 4 1.84 3.54 10.97
N GLU A 5 0.76 4.16 10.49
CA GLU A 5 -0.18 3.51 9.57
C GLU A 5 0.45 3.33 8.18
N ILE A 6 1.30 4.27 7.78
CA ILE A 6 2.02 4.25 6.50
C ILE A 6 3.14 3.21 6.54
N ASP A 7 3.91 3.16 7.63
CA ASP A 7 4.98 2.18 7.81
C ASP A 7 4.45 0.75 7.83
N ARG A 8 3.31 0.51 8.52
CA ARG A 8 2.63 -0.80 8.50
C ARG A 8 2.15 -1.19 7.10
N ALA A 9 1.65 -0.23 6.31
CA ALA A 9 1.25 -0.50 4.93
C ALA A 9 2.45 -0.86 4.04
N ALA A 10 3.60 -0.21 4.24
CA ALA A 10 4.84 -0.52 3.53
C ALA A 10 5.39 -1.91 3.90
N GLU A 11 5.38 -2.26 5.19
CA GLU A 11 5.79 -3.58 5.67
C GLU A 11 4.92 -4.70 5.08
N LEU A 12 3.60 -4.49 5.03
CA LEU A 12 2.66 -5.41 4.39
C LEU A 12 3.01 -5.64 2.91
N VAL A 13 3.35 -4.58 2.18
CA VAL A 13 3.75 -4.68 0.76
C VAL A 13 5.04 -5.49 0.61
N GLU A 14 6.04 -5.31 1.47
CA GLU A 14 7.30 -6.08 1.42
C GLU A 14 7.10 -7.56 1.75
N LEU A 15 6.26 -7.88 2.76
CA LEU A 15 5.90 -9.26 3.07
C LEU A 15 5.17 -9.95 1.91
N LEU A 16 4.27 -9.22 1.24
CA LEU A 16 3.56 -9.74 0.06
C LEU A 16 4.50 -9.95 -1.13
N LYS A 17 5.52 -9.08 -1.31
CA LYS A 17 6.56 -9.26 -2.36
C LYS A 17 7.36 -10.54 -2.12
N GLN A 18 7.77 -10.82 -0.89
CA GLN A 18 8.58 -12.00 -0.55
C GLN A 18 7.82 -13.32 -0.77
N ARG A 19 6.49 -13.29 -0.68
CA ARG A 19 5.64 -14.49 -0.77
C ARG A 19 5.04 -14.73 -2.15
N HIS A 20 5.11 -13.80 -3.09
CA HIS A 20 4.42 -13.93 -4.39
C HIS A 20 5.34 -14.18 -5.59
N LEU A 21 5.08 -15.30 -6.27
CA LEU A 21 5.69 -15.77 -7.53
C LEU A 21 4.94 -15.31 -8.80
N GLY A 22 4.39 -14.09 -8.78
CA GLY A 22 3.76 -13.50 -9.97
C GLY A 22 2.24 -13.43 -9.91
N PHE A 23 1.75 -12.25 -10.27
CA PHE A 23 0.39 -11.86 -10.62
C PHE A 23 -0.74 -12.37 -9.70
N GLY A 24 -0.95 -11.65 -8.60
CA GLY A 24 -2.19 -11.70 -7.84
C GLY A 24 -2.82 -10.31 -7.77
N THR A 25 -4.01 -10.15 -8.34
CA THR A 25 -4.90 -9.05 -8.00
C THR A 25 -5.13 -9.04 -6.48
N VAL A 26 -5.07 -7.88 -5.85
CA VAL A 26 -5.30 -7.71 -4.42
C VAL A 26 -6.70 -7.15 -4.20
N LEU A 27 -7.46 -7.79 -3.32
CA LEU A 27 -8.71 -7.25 -2.80
C LEU A 27 -8.43 -6.50 -1.50
N ILE A 28 -8.76 -5.20 -1.48
CA ILE A 28 -8.62 -4.32 -0.33
C ILE A 28 -10.01 -4.04 0.23
N CYS A 29 -10.19 -4.31 1.52
CA CYS A 29 -11.43 -4.03 2.24
C CYS A 29 -11.18 -2.90 3.25
N LEU A 30 -11.79 -1.75 3.03
CA LEU A 30 -11.84 -0.64 3.97
C LEU A 30 -13.28 -0.50 4.51
N SER A 31 -13.46 0.21 5.62
CA SER A 31 -14.79 0.45 6.20
C SER A 31 -15.76 1.05 5.18
N GLY A 32 -16.70 0.23 4.70
CA GLY A 32 -17.70 0.61 3.70
C GLY A 32 -17.24 0.61 2.24
N ARG A 33 -16.00 0.20 1.93
CA ARG A 33 -15.49 0.19 0.53
C ARG A 33 -14.65 -1.04 0.23
N ARG A 34 -14.77 -1.57 -0.97
CA ARG A 34 -13.96 -2.68 -1.49
C ARG A 34 -13.36 -2.29 -2.82
N PHE A 35 -12.08 -2.56 -3.00
CA PHE A 35 -11.36 -2.24 -4.23
C PHE A 35 -10.54 -3.45 -4.63
N VAL A 36 -10.55 -3.77 -5.93
CA VAL A 36 -9.65 -4.77 -6.51
C VAL A 36 -8.66 -4.02 -7.37
N CYS A 37 -7.37 -4.19 -7.10
CA CYS A 37 -6.31 -3.58 -7.90
C CYS A 37 -5.20 -4.58 -8.15
N SER A 38 -4.30 -4.30 -9.10
CA SER A 38 -3.10 -5.11 -9.23
C SER A 38 -2.18 -4.86 -8.03
N PHE A 39 -1.37 -5.86 -7.67
CA PHE A 39 -0.35 -5.67 -6.63
C PHE A 39 0.60 -4.49 -6.97
N LYS A 40 0.85 -4.24 -8.26
CA LYS A 40 1.66 -3.11 -8.73
C LYS A 40 0.99 -1.76 -8.45
N ASP A 41 -0.33 -1.68 -8.62
CA ASP A 41 -1.08 -0.45 -8.32
C ASP A 41 -1.13 -0.21 -6.82
N LEU A 42 -1.28 -1.27 -6.01
CA LEU A 42 -1.17 -1.17 -4.54
C LEU A 42 0.21 -0.66 -4.11
N GLN A 43 1.29 -1.21 -4.67
CA GLN A 43 2.66 -0.74 -4.41
C GLN A 43 2.85 0.74 -4.75
N LYS A 44 2.30 1.17 -5.88
CA LYS A 44 2.35 2.56 -6.32
C LYS A 44 1.60 3.48 -5.35
N ALA A 45 0.37 3.11 -4.97
CA ALA A 45 -0.44 3.87 -4.03
C ALA A 45 0.23 4.02 -2.65
N VAL A 46 0.80 2.94 -2.11
CA VAL A 46 1.53 2.99 -0.82
C VAL A 46 2.77 3.88 -0.90
N ARG A 47 3.47 3.90 -2.04
CA ARG A 47 4.62 4.79 -2.25
C ARG A 47 4.20 6.26 -2.31
N GLU A 48 3.15 6.57 -3.07
CA GLU A 48 2.62 7.94 -3.19
C GLU A 48 2.20 8.49 -1.82
N ILE A 49 1.52 7.68 -0.99
CA ILE A 49 1.15 8.06 0.38
C ILE A 49 2.39 8.42 1.23
N ARG A 50 3.49 7.67 1.09
CA ARG A 50 4.73 7.92 1.82
C ARG A 50 5.43 9.21 1.34
N GLU A 51 5.45 9.45 0.04
CA GLU A 51 6.05 10.64 -0.57
C GLU A 51 5.23 11.90 -0.24
N ASP A 52 3.90 11.83 -0.25
CA ASP A 52 3.02 12.93 0.14
C ASP A 52 3.17 13.31 1.63
N SER A 53 3.27 12.32 2.53
CA SER A 53 3.55 12.58 3.95
C SER A 53 4.92 13.22 4.19
N ALA A 54 5.93 12.92 3.35
CA ALA A 54 7.24 13.54 3.43
C ALA A 54 7.25 14.99 2.89
N THR A 55 6.33 15.32 1.97
CA THR A 55 6.29 16.63 1.30
C THR A 55 5.40 17.64 2.05
N ALA A 56 4.58 17.20 3.00
CA ALA A 56 3.72 18.07 3.82
C ALA A 56 4.47 19.03 4.78
N TRP A 57 5.81 19.09 4.71
CA TRP A 57 6.69 19.87 5.60
C TRP A 57 7.66 20.82 4.85
N LEU A 58 7.44 21.10 3.56
CA LEU A 58 8.15 22.15 2.79
C LEU A 58 7.23 23.33 2.50
#